data_AF-A0AAE4KWY6-F1
#
_entry.id   AF-A0AAE4KWY6-F1
#
_cell.length_a   1.000
_cell.length_b   1.000
_cell.length_c   1.000
_cell.angle_alpha   90.00
_cell.angle_beta   90.00
_cell.angle_gamma   90.00
#
_symmetry.space_group_name_H-M   'P 1'
#
loop_
_entity.id
_entity.type
_entity.pdbx_description
1 polymer ?
#
loop_
_entity_poly.entity_id
_entity_poly.type
_entity_poly.pdbx_seq_one_letter_code
_entity_poly.pdbx_strand_id
1 'polypeptide(L)' 'MNLKEQMMNEYQKKDSENIKEAIAEAMQKGLNEVFYGRDVITDDIRKEFQDGGFTVEDYEDKHSDADGLQLVRFSW' A
#
# COMPACT_ATOMS: atom_id res chain seq x y z
N MET A 1 16.36 -3.70 -21.40
CA MET A 1 15.16 -3.29 -20.62
C MET A 1 14.07 -2.97 -21.64
N ASN A 2 12.93 -3.65 -21.53
CA ASN A 2 11.85 -3.57 -22.50
C ASN A 2 10.83 -2.47 -22.14
N LEU A 3 10.12 -1.88 -23.12
CA LEU A 3 9.13 -0.81 -22.88
C LEU A 3 8.04 -1.19 -21.87
N LYS A 4 7.61 -2.47 -21.88
CA LYS A 4 6.64 -3.00 -20.92
C LYS A 4 7.16 -2.94 -19.48
N GLU A 5 8.44 -3.25 -19.27
CA GLU A 5 9.07 -3.21 -17.94
C GLU A 5 9.21 -1.77 -17.45
N GLN A 6 9.54 -0.83 -18.35
CA GLN A 6 9.61 0.60 -17.99
C GLN A 6 8.26 1.15 -17.57
N MET A 7 7.21 0.90 -18.37
CA MET A 7 5.86 1.38 -18.02
C MET A 7 5.34 0.75 -16.73
N MET A 8 5.56 -0.56 -16.51
CA MET A 8 5.14 -1.23 -15.28
C MET A 8 5.84 -0.65 -14.05
N ASN A 9 7.13 -0.32 -14.17
CA ASN A 9 7.90 0.32 -13.12
C ASN A 9 7.43 1.77 -12.85
N GLU A 10 6.99 2.51 -13.87
CA GLU A 10 6.40 3.85 -13.69
C GLU A 10 5.06 3.81 -12.94
N TYR A 11 4.18 2.84 -13.25
CA TYR A 11 2.93 2.66 -12.52
C TYR A 11 3.18 2.32 -11.04
N GLN A 12 4.06 1.35 -10.77
CA GLN A 12 4.40 0.96 -9.40
C GLN A 12 4.98 2.11 -8.58
N LYS A 13 5.84 2.94 -9.20
CA LYS A 13 6.37 4.15 -8.54
C LYS A 13 5.27 5.13 -8.18
N LYS A 14 4.34 5.37 -9.10
CA LYS A 14 3.22 6.28 -8.85
C LYS A 14 2.31 5.77 -7.73
N ASP A 15 2.05 4.47 -7.68
CA ASP A 15 1.26 3.88 -6.60
C ASP A 15 1.97 3.98 -5.24
N SER A 16 3.30 3.74 -5.19
CA SER A 16 4.10 3.97 -3.98
C SER A 16 4.06 5.43 -3.52
N GLU A 17 4.19 6.40 -4.43
CA GLU A 17 4.12 7.83 -4.10
C GLU A 17 2.76 8.21 -3.51
N ASN A 18 1.65 7.75 -4.12
CA ASN A 18 0.31 7.99 -3.60
C ASN A 18 0.12 7.43 -2.17
N ILE A 19 0.68 6.24 -1.89
CA ILE A 19 0.61 5.63 -0.55
C ILE A 19 1.43 6.45 0.46
N LYS A 20 2.62 6.93 0.09
CA LYS A 20 3.43 7.82 0.94
C LYS A 20 2.71 9.12 1.26
N GLU A 21 2.06 9.73 0.28
CA GLU A 21 1.27 10.95 0.49
C GLU A 21 0.09 10.71 1.43
N ALA A 22 -0.64 9.61 1.26
CA ALA A 22 -1.75 9.27 2.15
C ALA A 22 -1.30 8.96 3.58
N ILE A 23 -0.18 8.27 3.75
CA ILE A 23 0.45 8.04 5.07
C ILE A 23 0.82 9.38 5.71
N ALA A 24 1.46 10.28 4.97
CA ALA A 24 1.83 11.59 5.48
C ALA A 24 0.60 12.42 5.88
N GLU A 25 -0.49 12.38 5.09
CA GLU A 25 -1.75 13.04 5.43
C GLU A 25 -2.40 12.41 6.67
N ALA A 26 -2.40 11.08 6.78
CA ALA A 26 -2.92 10.35 7.93
C ALA A 26 -2.14 10.69 9.21
N MET A 27 -0.81 10.76 9.14
CA MET A 27 0.05 11.22 10.24
C MET A 27 -0.28 12.66 10.65
N GLN A 28 -0.47 13.57 9.70
CA GLN A 28 -0.86 14.96 9.99
C GLN A 28 -2.22 15.05 10.71
N LYS A 29 -3.12 14.10 10.41
CA LYS A 29 -4.43 13.97 11.07
C LYS A 29 -4.36 13.23 12.42
N GLY A 30 -3.18 12.75 12.82
CA GLY A 30 -2.99 12.01 14.08
C GLY A 30 -3.46 10.55 14.02
N LEU A 31 -3.59 9.97 12.82
CA LEU A 31 -3.83 8.55 12.62
C LEU A 31 -2.51 7.77 12.70
N ASN A 32 -2.60 6.45 12.92
CA ASN A 32 -1.45 5.54 12.99
C ASN A 32 -1.51 4.42 11.95
N GLU A 33 -2.55 4.39 11.12
CA GLU A 33 -2.74 3.36 10.10
C GLU A 33 -3.48 3.88 8.87
N VAL A 34 -3.21 3.27 7.71
CA VAL A 34 -3.96 3.44 6.46
C VAL A 34 -4.23 2.07 5.82
N PHE A 35 -5.31 1.98 5.04
CA PHE A 35 -5.75 0.76 4.39
C PHE A 35 -5.79 0.94 2.87
N TYR A 36 -5.27 -0.04 2.14
CA TYR A 36 -5.26 -0.07 0.68
C TYR A 36 -5.78 -1.41 0.15
N GLY A 37 -6.36 -1.40 -1.05
CA GLY A 37 -6.73 -2.63 -1.75
C GLY A 37 -5.51 -3.50 -2.04
N ARG A 38 -5.61 -4.81 -1.78
CA ARG A 38 -4.54 -5.78 -2.04
C ARG A 38 -4.14 -5.81 -3.52
N ASP A 39 -5.04 -5.46 -4.43
CA ASP A 39 -4.81 -5.39 -5.88
C ASP A 39 -3.79 -4.32 -6.27
N VAL A 40 -3.65 -3.26 -5.48
CA VAL A 40 -2.69 -2.17 -5.70
C VAL A 40 -1.32 -2.48 -5.08
N ILE A 41 -1.29 -3.31 -4.03
CA ILE A 41 -0.08 -3.57 -3.25
C ILE A 41 0.70 -4.77 -3.81
N THR A 42 1.70 -4.47 -4.64
CA THR A 42 2.68 -5.46 -5.12
C THR A 42 3.69 -5.83 -4.03
N ASP A 43 4.40 -6.95 -4.21
CA ASP A 43 5.46 -7.37 -3.28
C ASP A 43 6.61 -6.35 -3.18
N ASP A 44 6.97 -5.69 -4.29
CA ASP A 44 7.98 -4.62 -4.27
C ASP A 44 7.55 -3.42 -3.42
N ILE A 45 6.29 -2.99 -3.55
CA ILE A 45 5.73 -1.90 -2.74
C ILE A 45 5.70 -2.33 -1.26
N ARG A 46 5.18 -3.53 -0.96
CA ARG A 46 5.16 -4.07 0.41
C ARG A 46 6.56 -4.06 1.03
N LYS A 47 7.55 -4.54 0.28
CA LYS A 47 8.94 -4.60 0.75
C LYS A 47 9.53 -3.20 0.96
N GLU A 48 9.29 -2.26 0.05
CA GLU A 48 9.77 -0.89 0.18
C GLU A 48 9.31 -0.23 1.50
N PHE A 49 8.03 -0.38 1.85
CA PHE A 49 7.50 0.17 3.10
C PHE A 49 8.00 -0.59 4.34
N GLN A 50 8.12 -1.91 4.28
CA GLN A 50 8.70 -2.71 5.38
C GLN A 50 10.17 -2.34 5.65
N ASP A 51 10.97 -2.16 4.60
CA ASP A 51 12.36 -1.68 4.70
C ASP A 51 12.42 -0.24 5.25
N GLY A 52 11.37 0.56 5.01
CA GLY A 52 11.17 1.89 5.59
C GLY A 52 10.73 1.90 7.07
N GLY A 53 10.54 0.73 7.70
CA GLY A 53 10.15 0.60 9.10
C GLY A 53 8.64 0.55 9.36
N PHE A 54 7.82 0.50 8.31
CA PHE A 54 6.37 0.33 8.46
C PHE A 54 6.00 -1.13 8.72
N THR A 55 4.94 -1.34 9.49
CA THR A 55 4.28 -2.65 9.55
C THR A 55 3.27 -2.73 8.41
N VAL A 56 3.45 -3.71 7.52
CA VAL A 56 2.58 -3.93 6.35
C VAL A 56 2.04 -5.35 6.41
N GLU A 57 0.73 -5.50 6.60
CA GLU A 57 0.08 -6.78 6.80
C GLU A 57 -1.26 -6.86 6.05
N ASP A 58 -1.64 -8.07 5.65
CA ASP A 58 -2.96 -8.32 5.07
C ASP A 58 -4.02 -8.08 6.16
N TYR A 59 -5.03 -7.28 5.83
CA TYR A 59 -6.09 -6.88 6.75
C TYR A 59 -7.39 -7.61 6.39
N GLU A 60 -7.78 -8.54 7.26
CA GLU A 60 -9.03 -9.27 7.17
C GLU A 60 -9.98 -8.74 8.25
N ASP A 61 -10.93 -7.88 7.88
CA ASP A 61 -12.06 -7.56 8.75
C ASP A 61 -13.28 -8.40 8.38
N LYS A 62 -14.11 -8.70 9.38
CA LYS A 62 -15.37 -9.43 9.22
C LYS A 62 -16.34 -8.77 8.22
N HIS A 63 -16.17 -7.46 7.93
CA HIS A 63 -16.93 -6.75 6.90
C HIS A 63 -16.26 -6.80 5.52
N SER A 64 -14.95 -7.01 5.44
CA SER A 64 -14.22 -7.23 4.20
C SER A 64 -14.59 -8.56 3.52
N ASP A 65 -14.93 -9.57 4.31
CA ASP A 65 -15.38 -10.89 3.81
C ASP A 65 -16.75 -10.83 3.11
N ALA A 66 -17.62 -9.90 3.52
CA ALA A 66 -18.96 -9.74 2.96
C ALA A 66 -18.96 -9.17 1.53
N ASP A 67 -17.92 -8.42 1.16
CA ASP A 67 -17.72 -7.80 -0.16
C ASP A 67 -16.51 -8.39 -0.93
N GLY A 68 -15.81 -9.39 -0.36
CA GLY A 68 -14.60 -9.98 -0.96
C GLY A 68 -13.43 -9.01 -1.10
N LEU A 69 -13.42 -7.94 -0.30
CA LEU A 69 -12.51 -6.81 -0.44
C LEU A 69 -11.25 -7.06 0.40
N GLN A 70 -10.22 -7.61 -0.23
CA GLN A 70 -8.93 -7.86 0.43
C GLN A 70 -8.17 -6.54 0.59
N LEU A 71 -7.84 -6.20 1.84
CA LEU A 71 -7.12 -4.98 2.19
C LEU A 71 -5.73 -5.31 2.72
N VAL A 72 -4.85 -4.33 2.64
CA VAL A 72 -3.54 -4.31 3.27
C VAL A 72 -3.50 -3.10 4.20
N ARG A 73 -3.13 -3.34 5.45
CA ARG A 73 -2.89 -2.30 6.44
C ARG A 73 -1.42 -1.88 6.41
N PHE A 74 -1.20 -0.58 6.42
CA PHE A 74 0.09 0.04 6.72
C PHE A 74 -0.02 0.76 8.05
N SER A 75 0.87 0.47 9.00
CA SER A 75 0.94 1.14 10.30
C SER A 75 2.37 1.47 10.69
N TRP A 76 2.54 2.43 11.61
CA TRP A 76 3.84 2.99 12.04
C TRP A 76 3.89 3.28 13.53
#